data_AF-A0A7S1S5U3-F1
#
_entry.id   AF-A0A7S1S5U3-F1
#
_cell.length_a   1.000
_cell.length_b   1.000
_cell.length_c   1.000
_cell.angle_alpha   90.00
_cell.angle_beta   90.00
_cell.angle_gamma   90.00
#
_symmetry.space_group_name_H-M   'P 1'
#
loop_
_entity.id
_entity.type
_entity.pdbx_description
1 polymer ?
#
loop_
_entity_poly.entity_id
_entity_poly.type
_entity_poly.pdbx_seq_one_letter_code
_entity_poly.pdbx_strand_id
1 'polypeptide(L)'
;AACSGQLERMACLLAAAMHDYDHRGLSNDFLTKTGDERAVRYNDMHVNEQHHAAAAFSLLLRPENNFLSHLPASEFRRLRSLVIDLVIGTDMAEGNRILESF
;
A
#
# COMPACT_ATOMS: atom_id res chain seq x y z
N ALA A 1 29.61 -4.00 -10.64
CA ALA A 1 28.42 -3.13 -10.56
C ALA A 1 27.26 -3.98 -10.05
N ALA A 2 26.96 -3.91 -8.75
CA ALA A 2 25.99 -4.79 -8.10
C ALA A 2 24.58 -4.17 -8.14
N CYS A 3 23.71 -4.76 -8.95
CA CYS A 3 22.24 -4.79 -8.87
C CYS A 3 21.48 -3.53 -8.39
N SER A 4 21.41 -2.48 -9.23
CA SER A 4 20.35 -1.46 -9.08
C SER A 4 18.99 -2.07 -9.45
N GLY A 5 18.06 -2.21 -8.50
CA GLY A 5 16.69 -2.68 -8.78
C GLY A 5 16.14 -3.81 -7.90
N GLN A 6 16.93 -4.43 -7.00
CA GLN A 6 16.41 -5.53 -6.16
C GLN A 6 15.37 -5.05 -5.16
N LEU A 7 15.61 -3.90 -4.53
CA LEU A 7 14.68 -3.30 -3.57
C LEU A 7 13.36 -2.92 -4.25
N GLU A 8 13.43 -2.36 -5.46
CA GLU A 8 12.29 -1.98 -6.28
C GLU A 8 11.48 -3.20 -6.70
N ARG A 9 12.13 -4.28 -7.14
CA ARG A 9 11.43 -5.54 -7.45
C ARG A 9 10.74 -6.13 -6.22
N MET A 10 11.42 -6.11 -5.07
CA MET A 10 10.81 -6.56 -3.81
C MET A 10 9.61 -5.67 -3.42
N ALA A 11 9.71 -4.36 -3.62
CA ALA A 11 8.59 -3.44 -3.42
C ALA A 11 7.40 -3.80 -4.32
N CYS A 12 7.63 -4.05 -5.61
CA CYS A 12 6.57 -4.46 -6.53
C CYS A 12 5.88 -5.77 -6.11
N LEU A 13 6.66 -6.77 -5.70
CA LEU A 13 6.12 -8.05 -5.23
C LEU A 13 5.31 -7.90 -3.94
N LEU A 14 5.81 -7.11 -2.98
CA LEU A 14 5.10 -6.82 -1.75
C LEU A 14 3.82 -6.04 -2.00
N ALA A 15 3.88 -4.97 -2.80
CA ALA A 15 2.71 -4.18 -3.18
C ALA A 15 1.65 -5.06 -3.85
N ALA A 16 2.04 -5.90 -4.81
CA ALA A 16 1.12 -6.84 -5.46
C ALA A 16 0.45 -7.81 -4.46
N ALA A 17 1.19 -8.31 -3.45
CA ALA A 17 0.61 -9.16 -2.42
C ALA A 17 -0.29 -8.39 -1.43
N MET A 18 -0.04 -7.11 -1.21
CA MET A 18 -0.71 -6.28 -0.20
C MET A 18 -1.90 -5.48 -0.74
N HIS A 19 -1.99 -5.25 -2.05
CA HIS A 19 -2.86 -4.20 -2.61
C HIS A 19 -4.34 -4.33 -2.28
N ASP A 20 -4.87 -5.54 -2.06
CA ASP A 20 -6.28 -5.80 -1.70
C ASP A 20 -6.44 -6.46 -0.31
N TYR A 21 -5.41 -6.38 0.54
CA TYR A 21 -5.43 -7.04 1.85
C TYR A 21 -6.55 -6.51 2.76
N ASP A 22 -7.41 -7.41 3.27
CA ASP A 22 -8.56 -7.06 4.12
C ASP A 22 -9.63 -6.17 3.43
N HIS A 23 -9.80 -6.37 2.12
CA HIS A 23 -10.89 -5.78 1.34
C HIS A 23 -12.25 -6.39 1.72
N ARG A 24 -13.24 -5.54 2.01
CA ARG A 24 -14.58 -5.95 2.49
C ARG A 24 -15.60 -6.18 1.38
N GLY A 25 -15.20 -6.01 0.12
CA GLY A 25 -16.09 -6.10 -1.05
C GLY A 25 -16.93 -4.83 -1.27
N LEU A 26 -16.54 -3.70 -0.67
CA LEU A 26 -17.23 -2.41 -0.76
C LEU A 26 -16.32 -1.39 -1.43
N SER A 27 -16.88 -0.57 -2.32
CA SER A 27 -16.12 0.48 -3.00
C SER A 27 -15.83 1.69 -2.10
N ASN A 28 -14.82 2.48 -2.43
CA ASN A 28 -14.50 3.74 -1.75
C ASN A 28 -15.74 4.67 -1.70
N ASP A 29 -16.48 4.80 -2.81
CA ASP A 29 -17.72 5.60 -2.90
C ASP A 29 -18.80 5.13 -1.90
N PHE A 30 -18.98 3.81 -1.76
CA PHE A 30 -19.94 3.26 -0.80
C PHE A 30 -19.51 3.59 0.64
N LEU A 31 -18.22 3.40 0.97
CA LEU A 31 -17.69 3.65 2.31
C LEU A 31 -17.83 5.12 2.71
N THR A 32 -17.51 6.06 1.81
CA THR A 32 -17.68 7.50 2.04
C THR A 32 -19.15 7.89 2.18
N LYS A 33 -20.03 7.44 1.28
CA LYS A 33 -21.47 7.78 1.34
C LYS A 33 -22.18 7.24 2.58
N THR A 34 -21.70 6.11 3.11
CA THR A 34 -22.28 5.49 4.31
C THR A 34 -21.66 5.97 5.62
N GLY A 35 -20.60 6.80 5.56
CA GLY A 35 -19.87 7.26 6.74
C GLY A 35 -19.16 6.11 7.46
N ASP A 36 -18.64 5.13 6.72
CA ASP A 36 -17.89 4.02 7.30
C ASP A 36 -16.67 4.53 8.09
N GLU A 37 -16.30 3.84 9.17
CA GLU A 37 -15.18 4.23 10.03
C GLU A 37 -13.86 4.37 9.24
N ARG A 38 -13.64 3.53 8.21
CA ARG A 38 -12.45 3.64 7.35
C ARG A 38 -12.46 4.93 6.55
N ALA A 39 -13.62 5.35 6.04
CA ALA A 39 -13.76 6.59 5.29
C ALA A 39 -13.45 7.80 6.18
N VAL A 40 -13.96 7.81 7.42
CA VAL A 40 -13.62 8.83 8.43
C VAL A 40 -12.13 8.81 8.77
N ARG A 41 -11.54 7.63 8.97
CA ARG A 41 -10.11 7.48 9.32
C ARG A 41 -9.18 8.01 8.24
N TYR A 42 -9.51 7.76 6.98
CA TYR A 42 -8.68 8.12 5.83
C TYR A 42 -9.13 9.42 5.14
N ASN A 43 -10.08 10.14 5.76
CA ASN A 43 -10.62 11.42 5.27
C ASN A 43 -11.10 11.33 3.81
N ASP A 44 -11.82 10.25 3.49
CA ASP A 44 -12.38 9.97 2.16
C ASP A 44 -11.36 9.82 1.01
N MET A 45 -10.06 9.78 1.32
CA MET A 45 -8.99 9.65 0.32
C MET A 45 -8.53 8.20 0.23
N HIS A 46 -8.61 7.58 -0.95
CA HIS A 46 -8.08 6.23 -1.24
C HIS A 46 -8.38 5.23 -0.11
N VAL A 47 -9.65 5.19 0.34
CA VAL A 47 -10.05 4.63 1.65
C VAL A 47 -9.62 3.16 1.78
N ASN A 48 -9.88 2.36 0.75
CA ASN A 48 -9.50 0.97 0.69
C ASN A 48 -7.98 0.82 0.59
N GLU A 49 -7.32 1.52 -0.32
CA GLU A 49 -5.89 1.39 -0.60
C GLU A 49 -5.03 1.81 0.61
N GLN A 50 -5.42 2.88 1.31
CA GLN A 50 -4.79 3.27 2.57
C GLN A 50 -4.98 2.20 3.65
N HIS A 51 -6.17 1.59 3.72
CA HIS A 51 -6.42 0.49 4.65
C HIS A 51 -5.56 -0.74 4.33
N HIS A 52 -5.48 -1.14 3.06
CA HIS A 52 -4.69 -2.28 2.58
C HIS A 52 -3.22 -2.14 3.00
N ALA A 53 -2.62 -0.98 2.70
CA ALA A 53 -1.23 -0.69 3.08
C ALA A 53 -1.05 -0.68 4.61
N ALA A 54 -1.92 0.01 5.35
CA ALA A 54 -1.81 0.15 6.80
C ALA A 54 -1.95 -1.20 7.53
N ALA A 55 -2.98 -1.98 7.18
CA ALA A 55 -3.28 -3.25 7.82
C ALA A 55 -2.22 -4.31 7.49
N ALA A 56 -1.77 -4.38 6.23
CA ALA A 56 -0.75 -5.34 5.83
C ALA A 56 0.62 -5.05 6.47
N PHE A 57 1.04 -3.77 6.56
CA PHE A 57 2.25 -3.44 7.30
C PHE A 57 2.13 -3.71 8.80
N SER A 58 0.94 -3.49 9.39
CA SER A 58 0.70 -3.81 10.80
C SER A 58 0.80 -5.31 11.09
N LEU A 59 0.42 -6.16 10.12
CA LEU A 59 0.61 -7.61 10.21
C LEU A 59 2.08 -8.01 10.02
N LEU A 60 2.73 -7.45 9.00
CA LEU A 60 4.11 -7.76 8.63
C LEU A 60 5.12 -7.38 9.71
N LEU A 61 4.91 -6.26 10.41
CA LEU A 61 5.84 -5.76 11.42
C LEU A 61 5.75 -6.46 12.78
N ARG A 62 4.87 -7.47 12.92
CA ARG A 62 4.86 -8.33 14.11
C ARG A 62 6.16 -9.15 14.18
N PRO A 63 6.76 -9.35 15.37
CA PRO A 63 8.05 -10.04 15.51
C PRO A 63 8.12 -11.40 14.79
N GLU A 64 7.04 -12.17 14.81
CA GLU A 64 6.91 -13.48 14.18
C GLU A 64 6.79 -13.46 12.66
N ASN A 65 6.39 -12.31 12.07
CA ASN A 65 6.15 -12.16 10.63
C ASN A 65 7.21 -11.30 9.93
N ASN A 66 8.01 -10.53 10.69
CA ASN A 66 8.85 -9.48 10.16
C ASN A 66 10.13 -10.01 9.51
N PHE A 67 10.02 -10.58 8.31
CA PHE A 67 11.17 -10.98 7.49
C PHE A 67 11.97 -9.79 6.94
N LEU A 68 11.51 -8.54 7.14
CA LEU A 68 12.22 -7.32 6.76
C LEU A 68 13.16 -6.80 7.87
N SER A 69 13.21 -7.46 9.03
CA SER A 69 13.99 -7.02 10.20
C SER A 69 15.49 -6.86 9.96
N HIS A 70 16.02 -7.54 8.95
CA HIS A 70 17.44 -7.50 8.59
C HIS A 70 17.81 -6.35 7.65
N LEU A 71 16.83 -5.62 7.11
CA LEU A 71 17.10 -4.50 6.21
C LEU A 71 17.68 -3.31 6.98
N PRO A 72 18.68 -2.60 6.41
CA PRO A 72 19.08 -1.30 6.92
C PRO A 72 17.89 -0.33 7.00
N ALA A 73 17.85 0.52 8.02
CA ALA A 73 16.74 1.45 8.23
C ALA A 73 16.50 2.42 7.04
N SER A 74 17.52 2.73 6.25
CA SER A 74 17.38 3.50 5.00
C SER A 74 16.64 2.71 3.91
N GLU A 75 17.00 1.45 3.72
CA GLU A 75 16.37 0.58 2.73
C GLU A 75 14.94 0.23 3.12
N PHE A 76 14.67 -0.06 4.39
CA PHE A 76 13.30 -0.28 4.87
C PHE A 76 12.40 0.94 4.62
N ARG A 77 12.88 2.15 4.92
CA ARG A 77 12.12 3.39 4.65
C ARG A 77 11.83 3.55 3.15
N ARG A 78 12.82 3.29 2.29
CA ARG A 78 12.65 3.36 0.84
C ARG A 78 11.68 2.30 0.31
N LEU A 79 11.82 1.05 0.75
CA LEU A 79 10.91 -0.05 0.42
C LEU A 79 9.48 0.29 0.82
N ARG A 80 9.28 0.76 2.06
CA ARG A 80 7.97 1.13 2.59
C ARG A 80 7.33 2.26 1.77
N SER A 81 8.09 3.29 1.40
CA SER A 81 7.60 4.37 0.54
C SER A 81 7.13 3.80 -0.80
N LEU A 82 7.97 3.03 -1.48
CA LEU A 82 7.64 2.44 -2.78
C LEU A 82 6.40 1.55 -2.73
N VAL A 83 6.27 0.71 -1.70
CA VAL A 83 5.09 -0.16 -1.53
C VAL A 83 3.82 0.66 -1.33
N ILE A 84 3.87 1.70 -0.48
CA ILE A 84 2.71 2.58 -0.24
C ILE A 84 2.31 3.28 -1.54
N ASP A 85 3.27 3.88 -2.26
CA ASP A 85 3.00 4.58 -3.51
C ASP A 85 2.37 3.64 -4.56
N LEU A 86 2.85 2.39 -4.65
CA LEU A 86 2.31 1.38 -5.56
C LEU A 86 0.89 0.93 -5.17
N VAL A 87 0.61 0.74 -3.88
CA VAL A 87 -0.73 0.33 -3.40
C VAL A 87 -1.73 1.47 -3.54
N ILE A 88 -1.37 2.71 -3.20
CA ILE A 88 -2.25 3.86 -3.42
C ILE A 88 -2.51 4.06 -4.92
N GLY A 89 -1.52 3.79 -5.76
CA GLY A 89 -1.66 3.83 -7.21
C GLY A 89 -2.63 2.82 -7.81
N THR A 90 -3.13 1.84 -7.05
CA THR A 90 -4.18 0.92 -7.56
C THR A 90 -5.59 1.49 -7.44
N ASP A 91 -5.78 2.65 -6.80
CA ASP A 91 -7.08 3.30 -6.76
C ASP A 91 -7.50 3.75 -8.17
N MET A 92 -8.48 3.04 -8.71
CA MET A 92 -8.98 3.25 -10.06
C MET A 92 -9.74 4.58 -10.22
N ALA A 93 -10.15 5.23 -9.13
CA ALA A 93 -10.74 6.58 -9.19
C ALA A 93 -9.71 7.64 -9.63
N GLU A 94 -8.42 7.40 -9.38
CA GLU A 94 -7.31 8.25 -9.80
C GLU A 94 -6.65 7.76 -11.11
N GLY A 95 -7.25 6.77 -11.80
CA GLY A 95 -6.65 6.05 -12.93
C GLY A 95 -6.14 6.90 -14.09
N ASN A 96 -6.64 8.14 -14.26
CA ASN A 96 -6.12 9.06 -15.29
C ASN A 96 -4.75 9.66 -14.93
N ARG A 97 -4.46 9.86 -13.64
CA ARG A 97 -3.26 10.56 -13.18
C ARG A 97 -1.98 9.75 -13.42
N ILE A 98 -2.07 8.42 -13.31
CA ILE A 98 -0.94 7.52 -13.62
C ILE A 98 -0.65 7.52 -15.12
N LEU A 99 -1.68 7.49 -15.97
CA LEU A 99 -1.52 7.56 -17.43
C LEU A 99 -0.93 8.90 -17.90
N GLU A 100 -1.24 10.00 -17.21
CA GLU A 100 -0.66 11.33 -17.51
C GLU A 100 0.82 11.48 -17.11
N SER A 101 1.35 10.55 -16.31
CA SER A 101 2.72 10.62 -15.78
C SER A 101 3.76 9.78 -16.55
N PHE A 102 3.33 9.04 -17.57
CA PHE A 102 4.16 8.28 -18.49
C PHE A 102 4.38 9.04 -19.82
#